data_AF-A0A396SCF2-F1
#
_entry.id   AF-A0A396SCF2-F1
#
_cell.length_a   1.000
_cell.length_b   1.000
_cell.length_c   1.000
_cell.angle_alpha   90.00
_cell.angle_beta   90.00
_cell.angle_gamma   90.00
#
_symmetry.space_group_name_H-M   'P 1'
#
loop_
_entity.id
_entity.type
_entity.pdbx_description
1 polymer ?
#
loop_
_entity_poly.entity_id
_entity_poly.type
_entity_poly.pdbx_seq_one_letter_code
_entity_poly.pdbx_strand_id
1 'polypeptide(L)'
;MKIQKLTLKELETVEVDGEFEARYVNAKAYPIFLTNSAVQKGYQLGYLTSSLISDLVKMLPYIQSGNEMEMIGQIDETKMIRTIYLAFSGANKKEDLSFEEFIELYHLDFTETVTLFANIIADTVSNNNNFAKGLQQSTKNEKKNSNLPS
;
A
#
# COMPACT_ATOMS: atom_id res chain seq x y z
N MET A 1 1.66 -5.46 17.18
CA MET A 1 1.00 -5.06 15.92
C MET A 1 0.60 -3.60 16.02
N LYS A 2 1.23 -2.73 15.22
CA LYS A 2 0.78 -1.34 15.07
C LYS A 2 -0.27 -1.32 13.96
N ILE A 3 -1.40 -0.66 14.21
CA ILE A 3 -2.50 -0.55 13.26
C ILE A 3 -2.33 0.81 12.57
N GLN A 4 -2.28 0.80 11.24
CA GLN A 4 -2.23 2.02 10.44
C GLN A 4 -3.64 2.58 10.26
N LYS A 5 -3.73 3.84 9.85
CA LYS A 5 -4.99 4.54 9.63
C LYS A 5 -5.04 5.05 8.19
N LEU A 6 -6.16 4.82 7.52
CA LEU A 6 -6.48 5.41 6.21
C LEU A 6 -7.75 6.24 6.36
N THR A 7 -7.72 7.48 5.85
CA THR A 7 -8.94 8.30 5.75
C THR A 7 -9.45 8.24 4.32
N LEU A 8 -10.70 7.81 4.16
CA LEU A 8 -11.43 7.84 2.90
C LEU A 8 -12.45 8.98 2.97
N LYS A 9 -12.65 9.69 1.86
CA LYS A 9 -13.51 10.87 1.79
C LYS A 9 -14.09 10.98 0.38
N GLU A 10 -15.29 11.53 0.26
CA GLU A 10 -15.94 11.76 -1.02
C GLU A 10 -15.50 13.11 -1.59
N LEU A 11 -15.45 13.23 -2.92
CA LEU A 11 -15.22 14.49 -3.62
C LEU A 11 -16.54 14.96 -4.25
N GLU A 12 -17.08 16.06 -3.73
CA GLU A 12 -18.28 16.68 -4.28
C GLU A 12 -17.95 17.97 -5.01
N THR A 13 -18.68 18.25 -6.08
CA THR A 13 -18.67 19.55 -6.76
C THR A 13 -19.85 20.37 -6.26
N VAL A 14 -19.58 21.52 -5.65
CA VAL A 14 -20.59 22.43 -5.12
C VAL A 14 -20.55 23.76 -5.85
N GLU A 15 -21.72 24.38 -6.06
CA GLU A 15 -21.81 25.75 -6.59
C GLU A 15 -21.78 26.76 -5.44
N VAL A 16 -20.87 27.71 -5.52
CA VAL A 16 -20.64 28.76 -4.51
C VAL A 16 -20.50 30.08 -5.26
N ASP A 17 -21.41 31.02 -5.01
CA ASP A 17 -21.41 32.34 -5.64
C ASP A 17 -21.35 32.33 -7.19
N GLY A 18 -21.92 31.29 -7.81
CA GLY A 18 -21.95 31.11 -9.27
C GLY A 18 -20.72 30.43 -9.87
N GLU A 19 -19.76 29.99 -9.04
CA GLU A 19 -18.59 29.19 -9.43
C GLU A 19 -18.68 27.76 -8.87
N PHE A 20 -18.09 26.79 -9.57
CA PHE A 20 -18.01 25.40 -9.10
C PHE A 20 -16.70 25.16 -8.35
N GLU A 21 -16.80 24.68 -7.11
CA GLU A 21 -15.68 24.28 -6.28
C GLU A 21 -15.74 22.78 -5.98
N ALA A 22 -14.58 22.12 -5.94
CA ALA A 22 -14.47 20.75 -5.47
C ALA A 22 -14.19 20.71 -3.96
N ARG A 23 -14.98 19.96 -3.20
CA ARG A 23 -14.84 19.84 -1.74
C ARG A 23 -14.82 18.39 -1.31
N TYR A 24 -13.92 18.08 -0.37
CA TYR A 24 -13.93 16.79 0.29
C TYR A 24 -14.97 16.76 1.41
N VAL A 25 -15.85 15.76 1.37
CA VAL A 25 -16.91 15.56 2.36
C VAL A 25 -16.88 14.13 2.91
N ASN A 26 -17.68 13.86 3.95
CA ASN A 26 -17.89 12.51 4.50
C ASN A 26 -16.60 11.76 4.89
N ALA A 27 -15.58 12.48 5.34
CA ALA A 27 -14.29 11.89 5.70
C ALA A 27 -14.41 10.91 6.88
N LYS A 28 -14.03 9.64 6.66
CA LYS A 28 -14.06 8.58 7.66
C LYS A 28 -12.70 7.89 7.76
N ALA A 29 -12.25 7.70 8.99
CA ALA A 29 -10.99 7.01 9.28
C ALA A 29 -11.23 5.50 9.49
N TYR A 30 -10.37 4.69 8.87
CA TYR A 30 -10.43 3.24 8.90
C TYR A 30 -9.11 2.64 9.41
N PRO A 31 -9.18 1.56 10.21
CA PRO A 31 -7.99 0.77 10.51
C PRO A 31 -7.54 0.04 9.23
N ILE A 32 -6.23 -0.03 9.01
CA ILE A 32 -5.66 -0.73 7.86
C ILE A 32 -4.44 -1.55 8.30
N PHE A 33 -4.46 -2.84 7.98
CA PHE A 33 -3.36 -3.77 8.25
C PHE A 33 -3.51 -5.03 7.39
N LEU A 34 -2.40 -5.67 7.05
CA LEU A 34 -2.43 -6.93 6.30
C LEU A 34 -2.73 -8.11 7.24
N THR A 35 -3.88 -8.72 7.06
CA THR A 35 -4.20 -10.03 7.64
C THR A 35 -3.47 -11.14 6.88
N ASN A 36 -3.26 -12.31 7.50
CA ASN A 36 -2.69 -13.48 6.80
C ASN A 36 -3.48 -13.83 5.53
N SER A 37 -4.81 -13.76 5.57
CA SER A 37 -5.66 -14.00 4.40
C SER A 37 -5.48 -12.94 3.31
N ALA A 38 -5.34 -11.66 3.68
CA ALA A 38 -5.10 -10.58 2.72
C ALA A 38 -3.73 -10.73 2.04
N VAL A 39 -2.71 -11.14 2.79
CA VAL A 39 -1.37 -11.44 2.24
C VAL A 39 -1.45 -12.56 1.21
N GLN A 40 -2.07 -13.69 1.57
CA GLN A 40 -2.20 -14.83 0.66
C GLN A 40 -2.96 -14.45 -0.62
N LYS A 41 -4.09 -13.74 -0.47
CA LYS A 41 -4.89 -13.25 -1.59
C LYS A 41 -4.09 -12.27 -2.47
N GLY A 42 -3.31 -11.39 -1.86
CA GLY A 42 -2.45 -10.45 -2.58
C GLY A 42 -1.40 -11.13 -3.45
N TYR A 43 -0.79 -12.22 -2.98
CA TYR A 43 0.12 -13.02 -3.80
C TYR A 43 -0.61 -13.74 -4.95
N GLN A 44 -1.78 -14.33 -4.67
CA GLN A 44 -2.58 -15.02 -5.70
C GLN A 44 -3.04 -14.09 -6.82
N LEU A 45 -3.40 -12.84 -6.48
CA LEU A 45 -3.83 -11.82 -7.43
C LEU A 45 -2.66 -11.07 -8.09
N GLY A 46 -1.42 -11.31 -7.68
CA GLY A 46 -0.24 -10.62 -8.18
C GLY A 46 -0.10 -9.16 -7.73
N TYR A 47 -0.88 -8.73 -6.73
CA TYR A 47 -0.81 -7.37 -6.17
C TYR A 47 0.37 -7.24 -5.21
N LEU A 48 0.66 -8.32 -4.48
CA LEU A 48 1.89 -8.49 -3.71
C LEU A 48 2.83 -9.38 -4.50
N THR A 49 4.00 -8.86 -4.85
CA THR A 49 5.09 -9.65 -5.44
C THR A 49 6.33 -9.58 -4.57
N SER A 50 7.17 -10.61 -4.66
CA SER A 50 8.48 -10.62 -4.02
C SER A 50 9.32 -9.41 -4.41
N SER A 51 9.29 -9.01 -5.69
CA SER A 51 10.02 -7.85 -6.20
C SER A 51 9.51 -6.54 -5.60
N LEU A 52 8.20 -6.34 -5.56
CA LEU A 52 7.59 -5.13 -4.98
C LEU A 52 7.99 -4.94 -3.50
N ILE A 53 7.97 -6.03 -2.73
CA ILE A 53 8.36 -5.99 -1.32
C ILE A 53 9.88 -5.85 -1.17
N SER A 54 10.67 -6.52 -2.01
CA SER A 54 12.14 -6.42 -2.07
C SER A 54 12.58 -4.98 -2.32
N ASP A 55 11.98 -4.33 -3.32
CA ASP A 55 12.29 -2.95 -3.70
C ASP A 55 11.87 -1.98 -2.59
N LEU A 56 10.69 -2.17 -2.01
CA LEU A 56 10.25 -1.36 -0.87
C LEU A 56 11.19 -1.48 0.34
N VAL A 57 11.61 -2.69 0.70
CA VAL A 57 12.55 -2.89 1.82
C VAL A 57 13.87 -2.17 1.59
N LYS A 58 14.37 -2.14 0.36
CA LYS A 58 15.55 -1.36 0.00
C LYS A 58 15.30 0.14 0.14
N MET A 59 14.08 0.60 -0.12
CA MET A 59 13.68 2.01 -0.04
C MET A 59 13.28 2.50 1.35
N LEU A 60 12.91 1.60 2.28
CA LEU A 60 12.48 1.96 3.63
C LEU A 60 13.42 2.94 4.35
N PRO A 61 14.76 2.77 4.34
CA PRO A 61 15.67 3.72 4.99
C PRO A 61 15.62 5.13 4.36
N TYR A 62 15.39 5.21 3.05
CA TYR A 62 15.33 6.46 2.30
C TYR A 62 14.01 7.20 2.55
N ILE A 63 12.89 6.47 2.54
CA ILE A 63 11.55 6.98 2.89
C ILE A 63 11.57 7.52 4.33
N GLN A 64 12.18 6.78 5.27
CA GLN A 64 12.30 7.25 6.66
C GLN A 64 13.22 8.46 6.84
N SER A 65 14.10 8.72 5.88
CA SER A 65 15.06 9.84 5.90
C SER A 65 14.59 11.10 5.14
N GLY A 66 13.45 11.06 4.46
CA GLY A 66 12.88 12.20 3.72
C GLY A 66 13.59 12.55 2.39
N ASN A 67 14.44 11.66 1.86
CA ASN A 67 15.09 11.84 0.55
C ASN A 67 14.29 11.07 -0.52
N GLU A 68 13.20 11.69 -0.99
CA GLU A 68 12.09 10.97 -1.64
C GLU A 68 12.17 10.88 -3.18
N MET A 69 12.94 11.69 -3.90
CA MET A 69 12.59 11.93 -5.32
C MET A 69 12.98 10.83 -6.34
N GLU A 70 14.15 10.19 -6.21
CA GLU A 70 14.71 9.44 -7.37
C GLU A 70 14.37 7.93 -7.40
N MET A 71 14.00 7.34 -6.26
CA MET A 71 13.77 5.89 -6.16
C MET A 71 12.30 5.50 -6.37
N ILE A 72 11.37 6.44 -6.17
CA ILE A 72 9.93 6.11 -6.07
C ILE A 72 9.29 5.92 -7.46
N GLY A 73 9.82 6.55 -8.52
CA GLY A 73 9.33 6.38 -9.89
C GLY A 73 9.47 4.97 -10.48
N GLN A 74 10.16 4.05 -9.78
CA GLN A 74 10.30 2.65 -10.18
C GLN A 74 9.21 1.75 -9.59
N ILE A 75 8.40 2.24 -8.64
CA ILE A 75 7.34 1.46 -8.03
C ILE A 75 6.02 1.68 -8.77
N ASP A 76 5.37 0.57 -9.08
CA ASP A 76 4.01 0.55 -9.63
C ASP A 76 2.99 1.00 -8.56
N GLU A 77 2.58 2.26 -8.64
CA GLU A 77 1.58 2.86 -7.74
C GLU A 77 0.27 2.08 -7.71
N THR A 78 -0.16 1.55 -8.85
CA THR A 78 -1.40 0.76 -8.92
C THR A 78 -1.31 -0.49 -8.05
N LYS A 79 -0.14 -1.16 -8.00
CA LYS A 79 0.06 -2.31 -7.10
C LYS A 79 0.09 -1.91 -5.62
N MET A 80 0.63 -0.74 -5.30
CA MET A 80 0.60 -0.20 -3.94
C MET A 80 -0.84 0.03 -3.48
N ILE A 81 -1.63 0.75 -4.28
CA ILE A 81 -3.03 1.06 -3.93
C ILE A 81 -3.87 -0.23 -3.85
N ARG A 82 -3.67 -1.20 -4.76
CA ARG A 82 -4.32 -2.52 -4.67
C ARG A 82 -3.96 -3.28 -3.40
N THR A 83 -2.72 -3.17 -2.93
CA THR A 83 -2.32 -3.78 -1.65
C THR A 83 -2.94 -3.08 -0.46
N ILE A 84 -2.99 -1.74 -0.49
CA ILE A 84 -3.69 -0.94 0.53
C ILE A 84 -5.16 -1.34 0.56
N TYR A 85 -5.82 -1.50 -0.58
CA TYR A 85 -7.19 -2.00 -0.66
C TYR A 85 -7.35 -3.42 -0.07
N LEU A 86 -6.40 -4.33 -0.30
CA LEU A 86 -6.42 -5.65 0.35
C LEU A 86 -6.26 -5.58 1.87
N ALA A 87 -5.41 -4.69 2.37
CA ALA A 87 -5.26 -4.45 3.79
C ALA A 87 -6.55 -3.83 4.38
N PHE A 88 -7.18 -2.90 3.65
CA PHE A 88 -8.45 -2.29 4.03
C PHE A 88 -9.57 -3.32 4.10
N SER A 89 -9.85 -4.05 3.02
CA SER A 89 -10.90 -5.07 2.95
C SER A 89 -10.68 -6.21 3.95
N GLY A 90 -9.42 -6.58 4.18
CA GLY A 90 -9.06 -7.57 5.20
C GLY A 90 -9.36 -7.10 6.63
N ALA A 91 -9.10 -5.83 6.94
CA ALA A 91 -9.33 -5.23 8.25
C ALA A 91 -10.82 -4.83 8.48
N ASN A 92 -11.54 -4.49 7.41
CA ASN A 92 -12.87 -3.89 7.47
C ASN A 92 -13.92 -4.77 6.76
N LYS A 93 -14.05 -6.03 7.19
CA LYS A 93 -14.94 -7.02 6.55
C LYS A 93 -16.43 -6.65 6.44
N LYS A 94 -16.86 -5.61 7.15
CA LYS A 94 -18.24 -5.09 7.11
C LYS A 94 -18.44 -3.99 6.06
N GLU A 95 -17.35 -3.41 5.59
CA GLU A 95 -17.36 -2.41 4.53
C GLU A 95 -17.34 -3.19 3.20
N ASP A 96 -18.41 -3.08 2.43
CA ASP A 96 -18.58 -3.75 1.14
C ASP A 96 -18.24 -2.77 0.02
N LEU A 97 -16.98 -2.32 0.00
CA LEU A 97 -16.46 -1.46 -1.07
C LEU A 97 -15.73 -2.33 -2.07
N SER A 98 -16.09 -2.22 -3.35
CA SER A 98 -15.28 -2.69 -4.46
C SER A 98 -13.96 -1.92 -4.57
N PHE A 99 -13.05 -2.38 -5.43
CA PHE A 99 -11.80 -1.66 -5.63
C PHE A 99 -12.05 -0.31 -6.31
N GLU A 100 -12.99 -0.25 -7.23
CA GLU A 100 -13.39 0.94 -7.96
C GLU A 100 -13.99 1.99 -7.01
N GLU A 101 -14.95 1.60 -6.16
CA GLU A 101 -15.52 2.50 -5.15
C GLU A 101 -14.48 2.94 -4.11
N PHE A 102 -13.55 2.05 -3.75
CA PHE A 102 -12.45 2.42 -2.88
C PHE A 102 -11.56 3.51 -3.51
N ILE A 103 -11.25 3.42 -4.81
CA ILE A 103 -10.44 4.42 -5.52
C ILE A 103 -11.13 5.78 -5.56
N GLU A 104 -12.45 5.81 -5.76
CA GLU A 104 -13.21 7.06 -5.76
C GLU A 104 -13.10 7.82 -4.43
N LEU A 105 -12.92 7.10 -3.32
CA LEU A 105 -12.75 7.67 -1.98
C LEU A 105 -11.28 7.85 -1.57
N TYR A 106 -10.35 7.28 -2.35
CA TYR A 106 -8.92 7.27 -2.08
C TYR A 106 -8.26 8.48 -2.73
N HIS A 107 -7.89 9.44 -1.90
CA HIS A 107 -7.33 10.72 -2.34
C HIS A 107 -5.99 11.03 -1.68
N LEU A 108 -5.24 10.01 -1.28
CA LEU A 108 -3.85 10.19 -0.86
C LEU A 108 -3.00 10.51 -2.10
N ASP A 109 -2.04 11.42 -1.94
CA ASP A 109 -1.04 11.62 -2.98
C ASP A 109 -0.06 10.44 -3.05
N PHE A 110 0.85 10.49 -4.02
CA PHE A 110 1.83 9.43 -4.24
C PHE A 110 2.76 9.22 -3.03
N THR A 111 3.24 10.30 -2.41
CA THR A 111 4.13 10.24 -1.24
C THR A 111 3.40 9.64 -0.04
N GLU A 112 2.17 10.06 0.20
CA GLU A 112 1.30 9.51 1.24
C GLU A 112 1.00 8.02 0.98
N THR A 113 0.76 7.64 -0.27
CA THR A 113 0.52 6.25 -0.70
C THR A 113 1.73 5.37 -0.41
N VAL A 114 2.93 5.80 -0.82
CA VAL A 114 4.19 5.10 -0.59
C VAL A 114 4.44 4.95 0.90
N THR A 115 4.24 6.02 1.67
CA THR A 115 4.43 6.03 3.12
C THR A 115 3.48 5.06 3.82
N LEU A 116 2.19 5.08 3.47
CA LEU A 116 1.21 4.18 4.05
C LEU A 116 1.52 2.73 3.71
N PHE A 117 1.83 2.43 2.44
CA PHE A 117 2.22 1.12 1.98
C PHE A 117 3.47 0.60 2.72
N ALA A 118 4.53 1.42 2.79
CA ALA A 118 5.76 1.13 3.53
C ALA A 118 5.49 0.75 4.98
N ASN A 119 4.66 1.54 5.67
CA ASN A 119 4.31 1.30 7.06
C ASN A 119 3.51 0.00 7.25
N ILE A 120 2.54 -0.29 6.37
CA ILE A 120 1.77 -1.54 6.39
C ILE A 120 2.70 -2.75 6.24
N ILE A 121 3.63 -2.70 5.29
CA ILE A 121 4.58 -3.80 5.06
C ILE A 121 5.54 -3.95 6.23
N ALA A 122 6.14 -2.85 6.71
CA ALA A 122 7.06 -2.87 7.85
C ALA A 122 6.40 -3.48 9.09
N ASP A 123 5.19 -3.05 9.41
CA ASP A 123 4.43 -3.61 10.53
C ASP A 123 4.11 -5.09 10.32
N THR A 124 3.79 -5.51 9.09
CA THR A 124 3.52 -6.91 8.76
C THR A 124 4.77 -7.76 8.96
N VAL A 125 5.94 -7.32 8.49
CA VAL A 125 7.23 -8.00 8.69
C VAL A 125 7.58 -8.11 10.15
N SER A 126 7.51 -7.00 10.91
CA SER A 126 7.89 -6.97 12.32
C SER A 126 7.00 -7.84 13.20
N ASN A 127 5.73 -8.04 12.83
CA ASN A 127 4.77 -8.79 13.63
C ASN A 127 4.51 -10.22 13.13
N ASN A 128 4.99 -10.61 11.95
CA ASN A 128 4.75 -11.92 11.36
C ASN A 128 6.06 -12.61 10.95
N ASN A 129 6.56 -13.49 11.84
CA ASN A 129 7.78 -14.26 11.62
C ASN A 129 7.74 -15.12 10.35
N ASN A 130 6.56 -15.60 9.94
CA ASN A 130 6.43 -16.42 8.72
C ASN A 130 6.52 -15.54 7.47
N PHE A 131 5.93 -14.35 7.51
CA PHE A 131 6.07 -13.37 6.43
C PHE A 131 7.52 -12.90 6.31
N ALA A 132 8.18 -12.57 7.43
CA ALA A 132 9.58 -12.18 7.45
C ALA A 132 10.49 -13.27 6.85
N LYS A 133 10.27 -14.54 7.21
CA LYS A 133 11.00 -15.69 6.63
C LYS A 133 10.73 -15.84 5.13
N GLY A 134 9.46 -15.76 4.70
CA GLY A 134 9.09 -15.84 3.29
C GLY A 134 9.75 -14.73 2.46
N LEU A 135 9.75 -13.51 2.99
CA LEU A 135 10.40 -12.36 2.36
C LEU A 135 11.92 -12.53 2.26
N GLN A 136 12.56 -13.02 3.33
CA GLN A 136 14.00 -13.33 3.31
C GLN A 136 14.37 -14.41 2.29
N GLN A 137 13.50 -15.40 2.05
CA GLN A 137 13.73 -16.45 1.06
C GLN A 137 13.57 -15.91 -0.37
N SER A 138 12.52 -15.12 -0.60
CA SER A 138 12.26 -14.49 -1.90
C SER A 138 13.37 -13.53 -2.33
N THR A 139 13.88 -12.72 -1.40
CA THR A 139 14.98 -11.77 -1.66
C THR A 139 16.35 -12.45 -1.86
N LYS A 140 16.58 -13.61 -1.22
CA LYS A 140 17.80 -14.42 -1.45
C LYS A 140 17.81 -15.07 -2.84
N ASN A 141 16.65 -15.49 -3.35
CA ASN A 141 16.56 -16.13 -4.66
C ASN A 141 16.78 -15.13 -5.82
N GLU A 142 16.38 -13.86 -5.67
CA GLU A 142 16.70 -12.81 -6.65
C GLU A 142 18.23 -12.62 -6.82
N LYS A 143 19.00 -12.67 -5.73
CA LYS A 143 20.47 -12.57 -5.78
C LYS A 143 21.17 -13.76 -6.45
N LYS A 144 20.52 -14.92 -6.52
CA LYS A 144 21.12 -16.13 -7.12
C LYS A 144 20.97 -16.15 -8.64
N ASN A 145 19.90 -15.55 -9.17
CA ASN A 145 19.67 -15.44 -10.62
C ASN A 145 20.39 -14.26 -11.29
N SER A 146 20.95 -13.30 -10.54
CA SER A 146 21.77 -12.22 -11.09
C SER A 146 23.25 -12.59 -11.31
N ASN A 147 23.66 -13.82 -10.94
CA ASN A 147 25.04 -14.32 -11.05
C ASN A 147 25.16 -15.54 -11.98
N LEU A 148 24.45 -15.54 -13.11
CA LEU A 148 24.76 -16.46 -14.21
C LEU A 148 25.65 -15.72 -15.21
N PRO A 149 26.93 -16.11 -15.39
CA PRO A 149 27.72 -15.60 -16.50
C PRO A 149 27.11 -16.12 -17.81
N SER A 150 26.92 -15.19 -18.75
CA SER A 150 26.65 -15.44 -20.17
C SER A 150 27.73 -16.28 -20.83
#